data_AF-A0A9E4C6S4-F1
#
_entry.id   AF-A0A9E4C6S4-F1
#
_cell.length_a   1.000
_cell.length_b   1.000
_cell.length_c   1.000
_cell.angle_alpha   90.00
_cell.angle_beta   90.00
_cell.angle_gamma   90.00
#
_symmetry.space_group_name_H-M   'P 1'
#
loop_
_entity.id
_entity.type
_entity.pdbx_description
1 polymer ?
#
loop_
_entity_poly.entity_id
_entity_poly.type
_entity_poly.pdbx_seq_one_letter_code
_entity_poly.pdbx_strand_id
1 'polypeptide(L)'
;LVHYNWHWFWKTGNGDLNNQGTHQLDVARWAIDQDQTHPVRAMAIGGRFQWNDQGETPNTMFGIAQYPNGQYVFFNVRNVNYKGYQHQVFNEYYLEDGSKITGEGSYKIQRPGKQPEPLKVPAGNVTPGGNWGSFIAAVRAGDPSMANGNALDAHYGCVMGHLMNNSYRLGKKVPFNAKAGSFGDNKDAAEHFGKLHEIMRDGVGVPEDGAEYVVGPWLTFDPKTERHIGDHADEANALLKDPNNRGFEVPTASNV
;
A
#
# COMPACT_ATOMS: atom_id res chain seq x y z
N LEU A 1 -26.72 -7.04 -2.50
CA LEU A 1 -25.49 -6.23 -2.28
C LEU A 1 -25.77 -5.29 -1.11
N VAL A 2 -24.82 -4.88 -0.26
CA VAL A 2 -24.72 -3.47 0.21
C VAL A 2 -23.74 -3.21 1.38
N HIS A 3 -23.49 -4.05 2.40
CA HIS A 3 -22.66 -3.54 3.52
C HIS A 3 -21.13 -3.64 3.37
N TYR A 4 -20.59 -4.67 2.71
CA TYR A 4 -19.12 -4.82 2.59
C TYR A 4 -18.60 -4.44 1.21
N ASN A 5 -19.35 -4.67 0.11
CA ASN A 5 -18.79 -4.57 -1.25
C ASN A 5 -18.57 -3.14 -1.78
N TRP A 6 -18.89 -2.09 -1.01
CA TRP A 6 -18.71 -0.70 -1.42
C TRP A 6 -17.24 -0.35 -1.74
N HIS A 7 -16.28 -1.04 -1.11
CA HIS A 7 -14.86 -0.75 -1.32
C HIS A 7 -14.35 -1.22 -2.69
N TRP A 8 -15.10 -2.07 -3.41
CA TRP A 8 -14.76 -2.54 -4.75
C TRP A 8 -15.07 -1.54 -5.87
N PHE A 9 -15.70 -0.41 -5.56
CA PHE A 9 -16.05 0.63 -6.53
C PHE A 9 -15.28 1.91 -6.21
N TRP A 10 -14.61 2.51 -7.19
CA TRP A 10 -13.76 3.69 -7.00
C TRP A 10 -14.52 4.88 -6.42
N LYS A 11 -15.81 4.98 -6.74
CA LYS A 11 -16.68 6.06 -6.24
C LYS A 11 -16.93 6.00 -4.74
N THR A 12 -16.85 4.82 -4.13
CA THR A 12 -17.21 4.62 -2.71
C THR A 12 -16.08 4.03 -1.88
N GLY A 13 -15.00 3.57 -2.50
CA GLY A 13 -13.81 3.13 -1.80
C GLY A 13 -12.61 2.97 -2.72
N ASN A 14 -11.62 2.21 -2.24
CA ASN A 14 -10.24 2.22 -2.74
C ASN A 14 -9.66 0.81 -2.83
N GLY A 15 -10.54 -0.20 -2.95
CA GLY A 15 -10.19 -1.60 -3.08
C GLY A 15 -9.52 -2.19 -1.86
N ASP A 16 -9.09 -3.45 -1.98
CA ASP A 16 -8.46 -4.16 -0.87
C ASP A 16 -7.11 -3.59 -0.45
N LEU A 17 -6.40 -2.91 -1.36
CA LEU A 17 -5.14 -2.23 -1.05
C LEU A 17 -5.28 -1.27 0.13
N ASN A 18 -6.38 -0.52 0.17
CA ASN A 18 -6.60 0.49 1.20
C ASN A 18 -7.73 0.13 2.17
N ASN A 19 -8.55 -0.88 1.89
CA ASN A 19 -9.51 -1.43 2.85
C ASN A 19 -8.83 -2.33 3.89
N GLN A 20 -7.95 -3.23 3.45
CA GLN A 20 -7.20 -4.13 4.33
C GLN A 20 -5.72 -3.73 4.42
N GLY A 21 -5.12 -3.39 3.28
CA GLY A 21 -3.68 -3.14 3.23
C GLY A 21 -3.22 -1.89 3.98
N THR A 22 -4.11 -0.94 4.26
CA THR A 22 -3.74 0.30 4.98
C THR A 22 -3.13 0.03 6.36
N HIS A 23 -3.53 -1.04 7.06
CA HIS A 23 -2.95 -1.41 8.34
C HIS A 23 -1.47 -1.78 8.20
N GLN A 24 -1.15 -2.59 7.19
CA GLN A 24 0.21 -3.09 6.97
C GLN A 24 1.08 -2.05 6.26
N LEU A 25 0.50 -1.17 5.42
CA LEU A 25 1.18 0.00 4.87
C LEU A 25 1.60 0.98 5.98
N ASP A 26 0.76 1.21 6.98
CA ASP A 26 1.12 2.05 8.14
C ASP A 26 2.26 1.42 8.96
N VAL A 27 2.18 0.13 9.26
CA VAL A 27 3.27 -0.58 9.96
C VAL A 27 4.58 -0.56 9.13
N ALA A 28 4.50 -0.70 7.80
CA ALA A 28 5.67 -0.58 6.93
C ALA A 28 6.27 0.84 6.99
N ARG A 29 5.41 1.87 7.06
CA ARG A 29 5.82 3.27 7.22
C ARG A 29 6.56 3.51 8.54
N TRP A 30 6.29 2.76 9.61
CA TRP A 30 7.04 2.89 10.86
C TRP A 30 8.52 2.51 10.73
N ALA A 31 8.89 1.74 9.70
CA ALA A 31 10.27 1.38 9.41
C ALA A 31 10.96 2.31 8.40
N ILE A 32 10.22 3.27 7.82
CA ILE A 32 10.78 4.34 7.00
C ILE A 32 11.42 5.39 7.93
N ASP A 33 12.50 6.00 7.47
CA ASP A 33 13.24 6.98 8.27
C ASP A 33 12.34 8.18 8.65
N GLN A 34 12.50 8.66 9.89
CA GLN A 34 11.59 9.63 10.49
C GLN A 34 11.59 11.01 9.82
N ASP A 35 12.61 11.32 9.02
CA ASP A 35 12.70 12.56 8.24
C ASP A 35 11.95 12.48 6.90
N GLN A 36 11.34 11.33 6.59
CA GLN A 36 10.52 11.13 5.40
C GLN A 36 9.02 11.22 5.73
N THR A 37 8.26 11.92 4.87
CA THR A 37 6.80 12.03 4.98
C THR A 37 6.09 11.17 3.94
N HIS A 38 6.37 11.42 2.65
CA HIS A 38 5.69 10.79 1.52
C HIS A 38 6.67 10.18 0.51
N PRO A 39 6.23 9.18 -0.28
CA PRO A 39 6.97 8.72 -1.45
C PRO A 39 7.15 9.83 -2.49
N VAL A 40 8.24 9.76 -3.27
CA VAL A 40 8.50 10.62 -4.43
C VAL A 40 7.95 10.04 -5.73
N ARG A 41 7.67 8.73 -5.76
CA ARG A 41 6.95 8.10 -6.86
C ARG A 41 6.35 6.77 -6.42
N ALA A 42 5.28 6.38 -7.10
CA ALA A 42 4.67 5.06 -6.94
C ALA A 42 4.19 4.50 -8.28
N MET A 43 4.05 3.18 -8.35
CA MET A 43 3.33 2.51 -9.41
C MET A 43 2.59 1.28 -8.90
N ALA A 44 1.61 0.79 -9.65
CA ALA A 44 0.95 -0.48 -9.34
C ALA A 44 0.61 -1.30 -10.59
N ILE A 45 0.60 -2.61 -10.43
CA ILE A 45 0.19 -3.59 -11.44
C ILE A 45 -0.73 -4.61 -10.77
N GLY A 46 -1.82 -4.98 -11.44
CA GLY A 46 -2.77 -5.92 -10.84
C GLY A 46 -3.89 -6.31 -11.77
N GLY A 47 -4.87 -7.03 -11.23
CA GLY A 47 -6.06 -7.42 -11.96
C GLY A 47 -7.13 -7.95 -11.02
N ARG A 48 -8.31 -8.19 -11.61
CA ARG A 48 -9.46 -8.79 -10.95
C ARG A 48 -9.67 -10.18 -11.51
N PHE A 49 -9.12 -11.18 -10.83
CA PHE A 49 -9.04 -12.54 -11.34
C PHE A 49 -10.07 -13.45 -10.69
N GLN A 50 -10.54 -14.46 -11.44
CA GLN A 50 -11.50 -15.49 -11.00
C GLN A 50 -12.87 -14.97 -10.56
N TRP A 51 -13.11 -13.66 -10.65
CA TRP A 51 -14.33 -13.01 -10.21
C TRP A 51 -15.02 -12.40 -11.41
N ASN A 52 -16.17 -12.96 -11.79
CA ASN A 52 -17.03 -12.41 -12.83
C ASN A 52 -18.12 -11.54 -12.19
N ASP A 53 -17.72 -10.40 -11.63
CA ASP A 53 -18.61 -9.49 -10.92
C ASP A 53 -18.48 -8.05 -11.45
N GLN A 54 -19.14 -7.11 -10.76
CA GLN A 54 -19.21 -5.70 -11.17
C GLN A 54 -18.13 -4.83 -10.52
N GLY A 55 -17.21 -5.40 -9.74
CA GLY A 55 -16.19 -4.62 -9.03
C GLY A 55 -15.17 -4.00 -9.98
N GLU A 56 -14.69 -2.80 -9.63
CA GLU A 56 -13.79 -1.99 -10.45
C GLU A 56 -12.33 -2.10 -9.97
N THR A 57 -12.12 -2.28 -8.67
CA THR A 57 -10.77 -2.36 -8.10
C THR A 57 -10.22 -3.79 -8.22
N PRO A 58 -8.89 -3.96 -8.33
CA PRO A 58 -8.30 -5.29 -8.44
C PRO A 58 -8.41 -6.04 -7.11
N ASN A 59 -8.65 -7.35 -7.19
CA ASN A 59 -8.55 -8.25 -6.05
C ASN A 59 -7.13 -8.79 -5.86
N THR A 60 -6.25 -8.56 -6.84
CA THR A 60 -4.83 -8.92 -6.81
C THR A 60 -3.99 -7.76 -7.35
N MET A 61 -3.04 -7.27 -6.56
CA MET A 61 -2.22 -6.11 -6.95
C MET A 61 -0.84 -6.19 -6.31
N PHE A 62 0.19 -5.82 -7.07
CA PHE A 62 1.50 -5.44 -6.58
C PHE A 62 1.68 -3.93 -6.73
N GLY A 63 1.97 -3.26 -5.62
CA GLY A 63 2.29 -1.83 -5.58
C GLY A 63 3.73 -1.60 -5.10
N ILE A 64 4.35 -0.54 -5.60
CA ILE A 64 5.69 -0.10 -5.20
C ILE A 64 5.68 1.41 -5.00
N ALA A 65 6.28 1.87 -3.91
CA ALA A 65 6.51 3.28 -3.61
C ALA A 65 7.98 3.49 -3.25
N GLN A 66 8.58 4.57 -3.74
CA GLN A 66 9.96 4.98 -3.45
C GLN A 66 9.96 6.27 -2.64
N TYR A 67 10.77 6.34 -1.60
CA TYR A 67 11.00 7.54 -0.78
C TYR A 67 12.24 8.33 -1.23
N PRO A 68 12.33 9.63 -0.87
CA PRO A 68 13.46 10.49 -1.24
C PRO A 68 14.84 9.93 -0.88
N ASN A 69 14.95 9.28 0.28
CA ASN A 69 16.20 8.66 0.77
C ASN A 69 16.56 7.33 0.08
N GLY A 70 15.77 6.85 -0.87
CA GLY A 70 16.01 5.59 -1.57
C GLY A 70 15.39 4.35 -0.91
N GLN A 71 14.69 4.50 0.21
CA GLN A 71 13.87 3.42 0.78
C GLN A 71 12.67 3.11 -0.14
N TYR A 72 12.24 1.86 -0.14
CA TYR A 72 11.09 1.39 -0.90
C TYR A 72 10.10 0.66 0.00
N VAL A 73 8.82 0.79 -0.34
CA VAL A 73 7.76 -0.06 0.21
C VAL A 73 7.11 -0.80 -0.95
N PHE A 74 7.01 -2.12 -0.81
CA PHE A 74 6.25 -2.97 -1.72
C PHE A 74 5.01 -3.49 -1.00
N PHE A 75 3.90 -3.60 -1.72
CA PHE A 75 2.67 -4.13 -1.16
C PHE A 75 2.03 -5.14 -2.10
N ASN A 76 1.63 -6.29 -1.55
CA ASN A 76 0.96 -7.35 -2.29
C ASN A 76 -0.44 -7.57 -1.72
N VAL A 77 -1.45 -7.32 -2.54
CA VAL A 77 -2.84 -7.72 -2.28
C VAL A 77 -3.12 -9.02 -3.03
N ARG A 78 -3.69 -10.00 -2.34
CA ARG A 78 -4.12 -11.28 -2.92
C ARG A 78 -5.42 -11.74 -2.25
N ASN A 79 -6.55 -11.34 -2.80
CA ASN A 79 -7.85 -11.77 -2.33
C ASN A 79 -8.46 -12.82 -3.28
N VAL A 80 -7.73 -13.92 -3.47
CA VAL A 80 -8.20 -15.07 -4.26
C VAL A 80 -7.66 -16.35 -3.62
N ASN A 81 -8.55 -17.33 -3.41
CA ASN A 81 -8.20 -18.59 -2.76
C ASN A 81 -7.54 -19.57 -3.72
N TYR A 82 -6.67 -20.43 -3.20
CA TYR A 82 -6.07 -21.56 -3.91
C TYR A 82 -5.72 -22.71 -2.95
N LYS A 83 -5.45 -23.90 -3.50
CA LYS A 83 -5.05 -25.06 -2.69
C LYS A 83 -3.70 -24.79 -2.02
N GLY A 84 -3.66 -24.87 -0.69
CA GLY A 84 -2.44 -24.55 0.08
C GLY A 84 -2.24 -23.04 0.31
N TYR A 85 -3.29 -22.23 0.16
CA TYR A 85 -3.29 -20.81 0.48
C TYR A 85 -2.61 -20.53 1.83
N GLN A 86 -1.65 -19.60 1.81
CA GLN A 86 -0.96 -19.15 3.00
C GLN A 86 -1.52 -17.80 3.43
N HIS A 87 -2.01 -17.72 4.66
CA HIS A 87 -2.42 -16.44 5.23
C HIS A 87 -1.17 -15.64 5.59
N GLN A 88 -0.93 -14.55 4.87
CA GLN A 88 0.26 -13.70 5.02
C GLN A 88 -0.17 -12.24 5.14
N VAL A 89 -0.52 -11.83 6.36
CA VAL A 89 -0.82 -10.45 6.72
C VAL A 89 0.26 -10.01 7.70
N PHE A 90 1.40 -9.59 7.16
CA PHE A 90 2.56 -9.13 7.92
C PHE A 90 3.53 -8.37 7.01
N ASN A 91 4.42 -7.60 7.63
CA ASN A 91 5.56 -6.98 6.95
C ASN A 91 6.85 -7.80 7.08
N GLU A 92 7.68 -7.71 6.04
CA GLU A 92 9.07 -8.17 6.03
C GLU A 92 9.97 -6.96 5.78
N TYR A 93 11.11 -6.90 6.47
CA TYR A 93 12.06 -5.81 6.33
C TYR A 93 13.37 -6.33 5.75
N TYR A 94 13.87 -5.63 4.73
CA TYR A 94 15.10 -5.98 4.02
C TYR A 94 16.11 -4.86 4.27
N LEU A 95 17.29 -5.22 4.77
CA LEU A 95 18.32 -4.27 5.21
C LEU A 95 19.49 -4.22 4.22
N GLU A 96 20.23 -3.11 4.24
CA GLU A 96 21.36 -2.86 3.32
C GLU A 96 22.47 -3.91 3.41
N ASP A 97 22.64 -4.54 4.57
CA ASP A 97 23.62 -5.61 4.78
C ASP A 97 23.15 -6.98 4.24
N GLY A 98 21.97 -7.04 3.60
CA GLY A 98 21.34 -8.25 3.10
C GLY A 98 20.57 -9.04 4.16
N SER A 99 20.43 -8.50 5.38
CA SER A 99 19.61 -9.13 6.41
C SER A 99 18.12 -8.98 6.12
N LYS A 100 17.34 -9.95 6.58
CA LYS A 100 15.87 -9.95 6.49
C LYS A 100 15.25 -10.13 7.87
N ILE A 101 14.28 -9.28 8.23
CA ILE A 101 13.48 -9.40 9.44
C ILE A 101 12.08 -9.89 9.06
N THR A 102 11.59 -10.92 9.77
CA THR A 102 10.25 -11.52 9.55
C THR A 102 9.57 -11.88 10.87
N GLY A 103 8.32 -12.32 10.81
CA GLY A 103 7.61 -12.92 11.93
C GLY A 103 6.94 -11.91 12.85
N GLU A 104 6.23 -10.93 12.28
CA GLU A 104 5.45 -9.88 12.98
C GLU A 104 4.89 -10.32 14.35
N GLY A 105 5.18 -9.54 15.40
CA GLY A 105 4.86 -9.86 16.80
C GLY A 105 5.86 -10.79 17.50
N SER A 106 6.70 -11.52 16.78
CA SER A 106 7.76 -12.39 17.30
C SER A 106 9.00 -12.37 16.39
N TYR A 107 9.53 -11.17 16.16
CA TYR A 107 10.50 -10.92 15.12
C TYR A 107 11.71 -11.86 15.16
N LYS A 108 12.16 -12.26 13.98
CA LYS A 108 13.41 -12.97 13.74
C LYS A 108 14.22 -12.22 12.71
N ILE A 109 15.52 -12.13 12.92
CA ILE A 109 16.48 -11.59 11.96
C ILE A 109 17.28 -12.74 11.33
N GLN A 110 17.30 -12.78 10.02
CA GLN A 110 18.16 -13.66 9.23
C GLN A 110 19.25 -12.81 8.60
N ARG A 111 20.50 -13.02 9.04
CA ARG A 111 21.68 -12.36 8.44
C ARG A 111 22.26 -13.23 7.32
N PRO A 112 22.96 -12.65 6.33
CA PRO A 112 23.58 -13.43 5.26
C PRO A 112 24.44 -14.58 5.78
N GLY A 113 24.21 -15.78 5.25
CA GLY A 113 24.94 -16.99 5.63
C GLY A 113 24.65 -17.54 7.03
N LYS A 114 23.66 -16.99 7.76
CA LYS A 114 23.27 -17.44 9.10
C LYS A 114 21.83 -17.93 9.16
N GLN A 115 21.56 -18.78 10.14
CA GLN A 115 20.19 -19.20 10.45
C GLN A 115 19.40 -18.05 11.11
N PRO A 116 18.07 -17.98 10.92
CA PRO A 116 17.24 -16.97 11.57
C PRO A 116 17.33 -17.09 13.11
N GLU A 117 17.50 -15.96 13.79
CA GLU A 117 17.52 -15.88 15.25
C GLU A 117 16.47 -14.89 15.78
N PRO A 118 15.98 -15.05 17.02
CA PRO A 118 15.02 -14.12 17.61
C PRO A 118 15.59 -12.69 17.71
N LEU A 119 14.83 -11.72 17.23
CA LEU A 119 15.11 -10.30 17.36
C LEU A 119 14.26 -9.73 18.50
N LYS A 120 14.93 -9.35 19.60
CA LYS A 120 14.26 -8.69 20.73
C LYS A 120 14.25 -7.18 20.50
N VAL A 121 13.06 -6.63 20.31
CA VAL A 121 12.83 -5.19 20.22
C VAL A 121 12.21 -4.72 21.54
N PRO A 122 12.71 -3.64 22.16
CA PRO A 122 12.05 -3.04 23.31
C PRO A 122 10.60 -2.68 22.98
N ALA A 123 9.71 -2.79 23.96
CA ALA A 123 8.34 -2.32 23.79
C ALA A 123 8.36 -0.80 23.50
N GLY A 124 7.57 -0.38 22.52
CA GLY A 124 7.36 1.04 22.24
C GLY A 124 6.64 1.73 23.40
N ASN A 125 6.81 3.04 23.50
CA ASN A 125 6.04 3.86 24.42
C ASN A 125 4.63 4.01 23.86
N VAL A 126 3.63 3.42 24.54
CA VAL A 126 2.22 3.56 24.19
C VAL A 126 1.46 4.18 25.35
N THR A 127 0.61 5.15 25.04
CA THR A 127 -0.36 5.69 25.99
C THR A 127 -1.35 4.57 26.36
N PRO A 128 -1.56 4.30 27.67
CA PRO A 128 -2.43 3.22 28.13
C PRO A 128 -3.89 3.36 27.69
N GLY A 129 -4.62 2.24 27.75
CA GLY A 129 -6.05 2.20 27.42
C GLY A 129 -6.37 1.93 25.95
N GLY A 130 -5.37 1.51 25.17
CA GLY A 130 -5.52 1.21 23.75
C GLY A 130 -5.91 2.45 22.94
N ASN A 131 -6.47 2.24 21.74
CA ASN A 131 -6.79 3.32 20.80
C ASN A 131 -7.73 4.37 21.42
N TRP A 132 -8.80 3.92 22.09
CA TRP A 132 -9.81 4.81 22.66
C TRP A 132 -9.33 5.52 23.93
N GLY A 133 -8.64 4.81 24.83
CA GLY A 133 -8.12 5.41 26.06
C GLY A 133 -7.06 6.47 25.77
N SER A 134 -6.16 6.18 24.84
CA SER A 134 -5.15 7.13 24.37
C SER A 134 -5.77 8.37 23.71
N PHE A 135 -6.77 8.19 22.84
CA PHE A 135 -7.50 9.31 22.25
C PHE A 135 -8.19 10.19 23.30
N ILE A 136 -8.92 9.60 24.25
CA ILE A 136 -9.60 10.34 25.32
C ILE A 136 -8.59 11.09 26.20
N ALA A 137 -7.45 10.48 26.50
CA ALA A 137 -6.39 11.12 27.27
C ALA A 137 -5.82 12.34 26.54
N ALA A 138 -5.51 12.20 25.25
CA ALA A 138 -5.04 13.30 24.39
C ALA A 138 -6.02 14.47 24.35
N VAL A 139 -7.32 14.19 24.16
CA VAL A 139 -8.38 15.22 24.16
C VAL A 139 -8.46 15.95 25.50
N ARG A 140 -8.44 15.20 26.61
CA ARG A 140 -8.51 15.81 27.96
C ARG A 140 -7.28 16.66 28.29
N ALA A 141 -6.12 16.27 27.80
CA ALA A 141 -4.88 17.02 27.98
C ALA A 141 -4.75 18.21 27.03
N GLY A 142 -5.51 18.23 25.92
CA GLY A 142 -5.29 19.18 24.84
C GLY A 142 -3.98 18.94 24.09
N ASP A 143 -3.46 17.70 24.10
CA ASP A 143 -2.18 17.32 23.52
C ASP A 143 -2.34 16.12 22.56
N PRO A 144 -2.37 16.36 21.23
CA PRO A 144 -2.49 15.30 20.23
C PRO A 144 -1.33 14.29 20.24
N SER A 145 -0.16 14.63 20.79
CA SER A 145 1.00 13.72 20.84
C SER A 145 0.79 12.55 21.81
N MET A 146 -0.20 12.63 22.70
CA MET A 146 -0.61 11.53 23.57
C MET A 146 -1.44 10.46 22.84
N ALA A 147 -1.94 10.74 21.64
CA ALA A 147 -2.58 9.74 20.80
C ALA A 147 -1.53 8.75 20.26
N ASN A 148 -1.78 7.44 20.34
CA ASN A 148 -0.88 6.40 19.81
C ASN A 148 -0.78 6.40 18.27
N GLY A 149 -1.58 7.23 17.61
CA GLY A 149 -1.49 7.62 16.21
C GLY A 149 -2.33 8.86 16.01
N ASN A 150 -1.76 9.92 15.43
CA ASN A 150 -2.46 11.18 15.20
C ASN A 150 -2.89 11.32 13.73
N ALA A 151 -3.53 12.45 13.40
CA ALA A 151 -4.02 12.70 12.05
C ALA A 151 -2.90 12.76 10.98
N LEU A 152 -1.69 13.21 11.34
CA LEU A 152 -0.55 13.22 10.44
C LEU A 152 -0.01 11.81 10.21
N ASP A 153 0.06 10.97 11.24
CA ASP A 153 0.45 9.56 11.07
C ASP A 153 -0.51 8.85 10.13
N ALA A 154 -1.82 9.04 10.33
CA ALA A 154 -2.85 8.50 9.45
C ALA A 154 -2.72 9.02 8.01
N HIS A 155 -2.49 10.33 7.84
CA HIS A 155 -2.26 10.94 6.53
C HIS A 155 -1.08 10.31 5.80
N TYR A 156 0.10 10.26 6.43
CA TYR A 156 1.30 9.68 5.83
C TYR A 156 1.13 8.19 5.51
N GLY A 157 0.48 7.43 6.40
CA GLY A 157 0.19 6.00 6.17
C GLY A 157 -0.77 5.75 5.01
N CYS A 158 -1.78 6.62 4.82
CA CYS A 158 -2.80 6.44 3.77
C CYS A 158 -2.31 6.84 2.38
N VAL A 159 -1.45 7.86 2.26
CA VAL A 159 -1.03 8.42 0.97
C VAL A 159 -0.38 7.36 0.08
N MET A 160 0.46 6.47 0.60
CA MET A 160 1.09 5.40 -0.20
C MET A 160 0.09 4.58 -1.01
N GLY A 161 -0.96 4.06 -0.37
CA GLY A 161 -1.96 3.24 -1.05
C GLY A 161 -2.77 4.04 -2.07
N HIS A 162 -3.05 5.32 -1.78
CA HIS A 162 -3.70 6.21 -2.74
C HIS A 162 -2.85 6.44 -3.99
N LEU A 163 -1.54 6.68 -3.84
CA LEU A 163 -0.63 6.87 -4.98
C LEU A 163 -0.53 5.60 -5.85
N MET A 164 -0.46 4.42 -5.22
CA MET A 164 -0.48 3.13 -5.93
C MET A 164 -1.80 2.94 -6.70
N ASN A 165 -2.94 3.24 -6.08
CA ASN A 165 -4.24 3.18 -6.75
C ASN A 165 -4.37 4.18 -7.89
N ASN A 166 -3.85 5.42 -7.75
CA ASN A 166 -3.85 6.41 -8.82
C ASN A 166 -3.07 5.89 -10.04
N SER A 167 -1.91 5.27 -9.81
CA SER A 167 -1.15 4.61 -10.88
C SER A 167 -1.99 3.53 -11.57
N TYR A 168 -2.59 2.61 -10.80
CA TYR A 168 -3.43 1.56 -11.37
C TYR A 168 -4.60 2.11 -12.20
N ARG A 169 -5.27 3.16 -11.72
CA ARG A 169 -6.42 3.80 -12.40
C ARG A 169 -6.05 4.45 -13.73
N LEU A 170 -4.80 4.87 -13.90
CA LEU A 170 -4.25 5.38 -15.16
C LEU A 170 -3.60 4.30 -16.03
N GLY A 171 -3.66 3.04 -15.58
CA GLY A 171 -2.97 1.94 -16.21
C GLY A 171 -3.60 1.46 -17.51
N LYS A 172 -2.83 0.68 -18.26
CA LYS A 172 -3.25 0.04 -19.51
C LYS A 172 -3.30 -1.46 -19.33
N LYS A 173 -4.24 -2.08 -20.04
CA LYS A 173 -4.34 -3.54 -20.11
C LYS A 173 -3.18 -4.11 -20.91
N VAL A 174 -2.56 -5.15 -20.38
CA VAL A 174 -1.52 -5.95 -21.04
C VAL A 174 -1.78 -7.42 -20.76
N PRO A 175 -1.28 -8.35 -21.59
CA PRO A 175 -1.41 -9.78 -21.34
C PRO A 175 -0.85 -10.18 -19.97
N PHE A 176 -1.52 -11.12 -19.29
CA PHE A 176 -1.07 -11.67 -18.01
C PHE A 176 0.26 -12.43 -18.18
N ASN A 177 1.38 -11.78 -17.84
CA ASN A 177 2.71 -12.37 -18.00
C ASN A 177 3.71 -11.83 -16.96
N ALA A 178 4.72 -12.63 -16.62
CA ALA A 178 5.75 -12.30 -15.62
C ALA A 178 6.61 -11.08 -15.97
N LYS A 179 6.62 -10.63 -17.24
CA LYS A 179 7.39 -9.48 -17.73
C LYS A 179 6.54 -8.21 -17.87
N ALA A 180 5.28 -8.23 -17.42
CA ALA A 180 4.38 -7.09 -17.51
C ALA A 180 4.78 -5.93 -16.58
N GLY A 181 5.52 -6.22 -15.51
CA GLY A 181 6.00 -5.21 -14.57
C GLY A 181 7.00 -4.24 -15.20
N SER A 182 6.84 -2.95 -14.89
CA SER A 182 7.72 -1.87 -15.38
C SER A 182 8.58 -1.30 -14.24
N PHE A 183 9.34 -2.15 -13.56
CA PHE A 183 10.05 -1.80 -12.31
C PHE A 183 11.46 -1.20 -12.52
N GLY A 184 11.90 -1.01 -13.77
CA GLY A 184 13.27 -0.63 -14.08
C GLY A 184 14.26 -1.68 -13.59
N ASP A 185 15.37 -1.23 -13.00
CA ASP A 185 16.45 -2.11 -12.49
C ASP A 185 16.20 -2.61 -11.05
N ASN A 186 15.02 -2.36 -10.47
CA ASN A 186 14.68 -2.83 -9.13
C ASN A 186 14.43 -4.34 -9.13
N LYS A 187 15.48 -5.11 -8.82
CA LYS A 187 15.46 -6.58 -8.83
C LYS A 187 14.52 -7.15 -7.76
N ASP A 188 14.45 -6.52 -6.59
CA ASP A 188 13.59 -6.99 -5.49
C ASP A 188 12.11 -6.85 -5.89
N ALA A 189 11.74 -5.74 -6.53
CA ALA A 189 10.39 -5.55 -7.06
C ALA A 189 10.04 -6.60 -8.12
N ALA A 190 10.98 -6.89 -9.04
CA ALA A 190 10.79 -7.93 -10.04
C ALA A 190 10.65 -9.32 -9.40
N GLU A 191 11.43 -9.64 -8.37
CA GLU A 191 11.33 -10.89 -7.62
C GLU A 191 9.99 -11.02 -6.90
N HIS A 192 9.57 -9.99 -6.16
CA HIS A 192 8.32 -9.99 -5.41
C HIS A 192 7.09 -10.05 -6.33
N PHE A 193 7.10 -9.33 -7.44
CA PHE A 193 6.07 -9.46 -8.47
C PHE A 193 6.09 -10.84 -9.13
N GLY A 194 7.27 -11.39 -9.41
CA GLY A 194 7.41 -12.74 -9.97
C GLY A 194 6.76 -13.80 -9.07
N LYS A 195 7.03 -13.74 -7.76
CA LYS A 195 6.37 -14.60 -6.75
C LYS A 195 4.85 -14.43 -6.75
N LEU A 196 4.35 -13.20 -6.86
CA LEU A 196 2.91 -12.95 -6.99
C LEU A 196 2.35 -13.61 -8.25
N HIS A 197 2.99 -13.40 -9.40
CA HIS A 197 2.58 -13.96 -10.68
C HIS A 197 2.55 -15.49 -10.65
N GLU A 198 3.58 -16.14 -10.11
CA GLU A 198 3.64 -17.59 -9.94
C GLU A 198 2.48 -18.11 -9.08
N ILE A 199 2.17 -17.46 -7.95
CA ILE A 199 1.03 -17.83 -7.12
C ILE A 199 -0.28 -17.72 -7.90
N MET A 200 -0.45 -16.66 -8.69
CA MET A 200 -1.66 -16.46 -9.48
C MET A 200 -1.79 -17.46 -10.63
N ARG A 201 -0.68 -17.78 -11.32
CA ARG A 201 -0.66 -18.75 -12.41
C ARG A 201 -0.84 -20.18 -11.90
N ASP A 202 0.04 -20.62 -11.00
CA ASP A 202 0.15 -22.03 -10.61
C ASP A 202 -0.75 -22.40 -9.44
N GLY A 203 -0.90 -21.49 -8.47
CA GLY A 203 -1.75 -21.69 -7.31
C GLY A 203 -3.22 -21.46 -7.66
N VAL A 204 -3.53 -20.23 -8.06
CA VAL A 204 -4.92 -19.80 -8.35
C VAL A 204 -5.42 -20.34 -9.70
N GLY A 205 -4.54 -20.63 -10.64
CA GLY A 205 -4.93 -21.14 -11.97
C GLY A 205 -5.45 -20.04 -12.90
N VAL A 206 -4.93 -18.81 -12.80
CA VAL A 206 -5.21 -17.75 -13.78
C VAL A 206 -4.59 -18.17 -15.12
N PRO A 207 -5.39 -18.27 -16.21
CA PRO A 207 -4.88 -18.71 -17.49
C PRO A 207 -3.92 -17.67 -18.09
N GLU A 208 -2.81 -18.11 -18.66
CA GLU A 208 -1.87 -17.21 -19.35
C GLU A 208 -2.49 -16.60 -20.62
N ASP A 209 -3.39 -17.33 -21.28
CA ASP A 209 -4.15 -16.84 -22.43
C ASP A 209 -5.49 -16.23 -21.98
N GLY A 210 -5.83 -15.07 -22.55
CA GLY A 210 -7.08 -14.35 -22.27
C GLY A 210 -7.16 -13.60 -20.94
N ALA A 211 -6.21 -13.78 -20.00
CA ALA A 211 -6.11 -12.95 -18.80
C ALA A 211 -5.25 -11.71 -19.05
N GLU A 212 -5.54 -10.63 -18.33
CA GLU A 212 -4.86 -9.34 -18.46
C GLU A 212 -4.44 -8.81 -17.09
N TYR A 213 -3.30 -8.14 -17.06
CA TYR A 213 -2.98 -7.17 -16.02
C TYR A 213 -3.39 -5.77 -16.47
N VAL A 214 -3.70 -4.90 -15.52
CA VAL A 214 -3.62 -3.45 -15.71
C VAL A 214 -2.29 -3.00 -15.11
N VAL A 215 -1.45 -2.34 -15.93
CA VAL A 215 -0.15 -1.79 -15.53
C VAL A 215 -0.25 -0.28 -15.49
N GLY A 216 -0.16 0.28 -14.28
CA GLY A 216 -0.12 1.71 -14.06
C GLY A 216 1.23 2.33 -14.45
N PRO A 217 1.24 3.59 -14.91
CA PRO A 217 2.49 4.32 -15.11
C PRO A 217 3.15 4.62 -13.77
N TRP A 218 4.46 4.90 -13.79
CA TRP A 218 5.11 5.57 -12.67
C TRP A 218 4.53 6.98 -12.53
N LEU A 219 4.05 7.30 -11.35
CA LEU A 219 3.57 8.64 -11.01
C LEU A 219 4.56 9.28 -10.05
N THR A 220 5.15 10.40 -10.46
CA THR A 220 6.00 11.21 -9.59
C THR A 220 5.11 12.08 -8.70
N PHE A 221 5.52 12.25 -7.44
CA PHE A 221 4.81 12.97 -6.41
C PHE A 221 5.79 13.88 -5.67
N ASP A 222 5.40 15.14 -5.46
CA ASP A 222 6.17 16.09 -4.66
C ASP A 222 5.70 16.00 -3.19
N PRO A 223 6.53 15.49 -2.26
CA PRO A 223 6.17 15.36 -0.86
C PRO A 223 5.86 16.69 -0.15
N LYS A 224 6.33 17.83 -0.69
CA LYS A 224 6.14 19.14 -0.08
C LYS A 224 4.80 19.77 -0.45
N THR A 225 4.43 19.66 -1.72
CA THR A 225 3.16 20.23 -2.23
C THR A 225 2.02 19.22 -2.20
N GLU A 226 2.34 17.94 -1.99
CA GLU A 226 1.41 16.81 -2.03
C GLU A 226 0.66 16.73 -3.36
N ARG A 227 1.39 16.94 -4.46
CA ARG A 227 0.87 16.91 -5.83
C ARG A 227 1.69 15.99 -6.71
N HIS A 228 1.02 15.37 -7.68
CA HIS A 228 1.69 14.72 -8.79
C HIS A 228 2.37 15.76 -9.68
N ILE A 229 3.56 15.43 -10.19
CA ILE A 229 4.35 16.27 -11.08
C ILE A 229 4.89 15.43 -12.24
N GLY A 230 5.28 16.08 -13.34
CA GLY A 230 5.82 15.40 -14.52
C GLY A 230 4.75 14.69 -15.36
N ASP A 231 5.12 13.54 -15.92
CA ASP A 231 4.23 12.77 -16.79
C ASP A 231 2.99 12.30 -16.03
N HIS A 232 1.82 12.41 -16.68
CA HIS A 232 0.51 12.10 -16.11
C HIS A 232 0.08 12.93 -14.91
N ALA A 233 0.75 14.04 -14.61
CA ALA A 233 0.45 14.86 -13.44
C ALA A 233 -0.99 15.38 -13.42
N ASP A 234 -1.51 15.86 -14.55
CA ASP A 234 -2.85 16.40 -14.63
C ASP A 234 -3.91 15.33 -14.38
N GLU A 235 -3.82 14.17 -15.04
CA GLU A 235 -4.76 13.07 -14.83
C GLU A 235 -4.65 12.50 -13.41
N ALA A 236 -3.43 12.35 -12.87
CA ALA A 236 -3.22 11.82 -11.53
C ALA A 236 -3.70 12.79 -10.44
N ASN A 237 -3.46 14.09 -10.59
CA ASN A 237 -3.94 15.11 -9.67
C ASN A 237 -5.47 15.20 -9.64
N ALA A 238 -6.14 14.91 -10.76
CA ALA A 238 -7.59 14.82 -10.80
C ALA A 238 -8.15 13.66 -9.95
N LEU A 239 -7.32 12.66 -9.61
CA LEU A 239 -7.69 11.53 -8.74
C LEU A 239 -7.46 11.80 -7.25
N LEU A 240 -6.77 12.89 -6.87
CA LEU A 240 -6.50 13.22 -5.46
C LEU A 240 -7.75 13.69 -4.71
N LYS A 241 -8.75 14.22 -5.42
CA LYS A 241 -10.01 14.69 -4.84
C LYS A 241 -11.11 14.60 -5.87
N ASP A 242 -12.18 13.88 -5.52
CA ASP A 242 -13.39 13.86 -6.34
C ASP A 242 -14.02 15.26 -6.44
N PRO A 243 -14.66 15.60 -7.57
CA PRO A 243 -15.36 16.85 -7.70
C PRO A 243 -16.46 16.96 -6.65
N ASN A 244 -16.45 18.06 -5.91
CA ASN A 244 -17.53 18.37 -4.97
C ASN A 244 -18.86 18.56 -5.72
N ASN A 245 -19.96 18.21 -5.05
CA ASN A 245 -21.28 18.64 -5.50
C ASN A 245 -21.42 20.15 -5.31
N ARG A 246 -21.98 20.84 -6.32
CA ARG A 246 -22.22 22.28 -6.26
C ARG A 246 -23.04 22.65 -5.02
N GLY A 247 -22.52 23.55 -4.19
CA GLY A 247 -23.14 23.99 -2.93
C GLY A 247 -22.85 23.11 -1.71
N PHE A 248 -22.07 22.04 -1.86
CA PHE A 248 -21.63 21.14 -0.79
C PHE A 248 -20.11 20.95 -0.81
N GLU A 249 -19.39 21.98 -1.25
CA GLU A 249 -17.94 21.95 -1.33
C GLU A 249 -17.32 21.84 0.07
N VAL A 250 -16.45 20.84 0.28
CA VAL A 250 -15.66 20.76 1.50
C VAL A 250 -14.68 21.95 1.55
N PRO A 251 -14.73 22.80 2.59
CA PRO A 251 -13.84 23.96 2.71
C PRO A 251 -12.37 23.54 2.83
N THR A 252 -11.47 24.41 2.42
CA THR A 252 -10.03 24.21 2.65
C THR A 252 -9.70 24.40 4.13
N ALA A 253 -8.59 23.80 4.58
CA ALA A 253 -8.11 23.96 5.96
C ALA A 253 -7.86 25.43 6.35
N SER A 254 -7.56 26.30 5.39
CA SER A 254 -7.41 27.75 5.60
C SER A 254 -8.73 28.49 5.84
N ASN A 255 -9.86 27.85 5.54
CA ASN A 255 -11.19 28.45 5.51
C ASN A 255 -12.12 27.83 6.58
N VAL A 256 -11.55 27.10 7.54
CA VAL A 256 -12.25 26.52 8.70
C VAL A 256 -11.75 27.12 10.02
#